data_AF-A0A9D6R3A1-F1
#
_entry.id   AF-A0A9D6R3A1-F1
#
_cell.length_a   1.000
_cell.length_b   1.000
_cell.length_c   1.000
_cell.angle_alpha   90.00
_cell.angle_beta   90.00
_cell.angle_gamma   90.00
#
_symmetry.space_group_name_H-M   'P 1'
#
loop_
_entity.id
_entity.type
_entity.pdbx_description
1 polymer ?
#
loop_
_entity_poly.entity_id
_entity_poly.type
_entity_poly.pdbx_seq_one_letter_code
_entity_poly.pdbx_strand_id
1 'polypeptide(L)'
;MAQSGQKDIDLVKAEFEQLKKTNFKRLHHYPPLSLGYKYNGHPSIQKLWQNGYQEGTLYFHLPFCVTRCKYCPFFTCTGSQEQEIDSYIDLLLKEADMYKEVTGHLNYTSLYLGGGTPTYINEKQFSRIYDYVSRN
;
A
#
# COMPACT_ATOMS: atom_id res chain seq x y z
N MET A 1 26.03 -11.76 13.66
CA MET A 1 25.12 -12.72 14.32
C MET A 1 23.90 -11.94 14.78
N ALA A 2 22.77 -12.14 14.10
CA ALA A 2 21.53 -11.43 14.35
C ALA A 2 20.79 -12.02 15.56
N GLN A 3 20.63 -11.22 16.61
CA GLN A 3 19.56 -11.34 17.60
C GLN A 3 18.85 -9.98 17.57
N SER A 4 17.54 -9.84 17.52
CA SER A 4 16.44 -10.80 17.59
C SER A 4 15.20 -10.06 17.08
N GLY A 5 14.59 -10.57 16.01
CA GLY A 5 13.28 -10.14 15.53
C GLY A 5 12.13 -10.72 16.38
N GLN A 6 12.32 -10.82 17.69
CA GLN A 6 11.30 -11.33 18.61
C GLN A 6 10.98 -10.20 19.58
N LYS A 7 9.97 -9.37 19.28
CA LYS A 7 9.35 -8.58 20.34
C LYS A 7 8.77 -9.59 21.34
N ASP A 8 9.18 -9.45 22.59
CA ASP A 8 8.70 -10.27 23.71
C ASP A 8 7.16 -10.23 23.71
N ILE A 9 6.53 -11.41 23.73
CA ILE A 9 5.07 -11.56 23.69
C ILE A 9 4.43 -10.79 24.84
N ASP A 10 5.13 -10.65 25.96
CA ASP A 10 4.62 -9.95 27.13
C ASP A 10 4.67 -8.42 26.96
N LEU A 11 5.63 -7.90 26.19
CA LEU A 11 5.66 -6.48 25.77
C LEU A 11 4.51 -6.16 24.82
N VAL A 12 4.24 -7.03 23.84
CA VAL A 12 3.12 -6.90 22.90
C VAL A 12 1.78 -6.91 23.66
N LYS A 13 1.60 -7.82 24.61
CA LYS A 13 0.41 -7.87 25.47
C LYS A 13 0.27 -6.61 26.32
N ALA A 14 1.35 -6.10 26.91
CA ALA A 14 1.33 -4.87 27.71
C ALA A 14 0.94 -3.64 26.86
N GLU A 15 1.51 -3.50 25.65
CA GLU A 15 1.12 -2.46 24.70
C GLU A 15 -0.36 -2.59 24.30
N PHE A 16 -0.85 -3.81 24.09
CA PHE A 16 -2.24 -4.07 23.72
C PHE A 16 -3.23 -3.70 24.86
N GLU A 17 -2.90 -4.03 26.10
CA GLU A 17 -3.68 -3.64 27.28
C GLU A 17 -3.68 -2.12 27.51
N GLN A 18 -2.59 -1.44 27.16
CA GLN A 18 -2.52 0.02 27.19
C GLN A 18 -3.38 0.63 26.08
N LEU A 19 -3.35 0.07 24.86
CA LEU A 19 -4.16 0.52 23.73
C LEU A 19 -5.66 0.37 23.99
N LYS A 20 -6.10 -0.71 24.67
CA LYS A 20 -7.49 -0.89 25.11
C LYS A 20 -8.01 0.25 26.01
N LYS A 21 -7.12 0.94 26.73
CA LYS A 21 -7.45 2.08 27.60
C LYS A 21 -7.51 3.41 26.84
N THR A 22 -7.09 3.45 25.58
CA THR A 22 -7.11 4.65 24.73
C THR A 22 -8.37 4.68 23.86
N ASN A 23 -8.78 5.87 23.40
CA ASN A 23 -9.90 6.03 22.47
C ASN A 23 -9.60 5.55 21.03
N PHE A 24 -8.46 4.88 20.78
CA PHE A 24 -8.12 4.29 19.49
C PHE A 24 -8.98 3.03 19.22
N LYS A 25 -10.26 3.24 18.93
CA LYS A 25 -11.25 2.18 18.66
C LYS A 25 -11.11 1.52 17.28
N ARG A 26 -10.17 1.94 16.44
CA ARG A 26 -9.95 1.37 15.09
C ARG A 26 -8.46 1.14 14.83
N LEU A 27 -8.00 -0.05 15.19
CA LEU A 27 -6.69 -0.56 14.80
C LEU A 27 -6.81 -1.16 13.40
N HIS A 28 -6.46 -0.38 12.37
CA HIS A 28 -6.42 -0.88 10.99
C HIS A 28 -5.14 -1.67 10.67
N HIS A 29 -4.09 -1.45 11.46
CA HIS A 29 -2.80 -2.12 11.35
C HIS A 29 -2.29 -2.37 12.78
N TYR A 30 -1.59 -3.49 12.98
CA TYR A 30 -0.89 -3.74 14.24
C TYR A 30 0.59 -4.07 13.98
N PRO A 31 1.52 -3.38 14.66
CA PRO A 31 1.27 -2.29 15.59
C PRO A 31 0.86 -0.99 14.85
N PRO A 32 0.00 -0.14 15.43
CA PRO A 32 -0.60 0.99 14.72
C PRO A 32 0.42 2.01 14.21
N LEU A 33 0.19 2.55 13.02
CA LEU A 33 1.03 3.61 12.44
C LEU A 33 1.13 4.85 13.35
N SER A 34 0.11 5.13 14.16
CA SER A 34 0.10 6.23 15.13
C SER A 34 1.07 6.06 16.28
N LEU A 35 1.72 4.89 16.45
CA LEU A 35 2.83 4.73 17.39
C LEU A 35 4.06 5.57 17.02
N GLY A 36 4.09 6.16 15.82
CA GLY A 36 5.13 7.12 15.44
C GLY A 36 6.49 6.44 15.30
N TYR A 37 6.55 5.35 14.52
CA TYR A 37 7.78 4.64 14.23
C TYR A 37 8.87 5.62 13.75
N LYS A 38 9.89 5.80 14.57
CA LYS A 38 11.13 6.46 14.16
C LYS A 38 12.02 5.42 13.51
N TYR A 39 12.06 5.42 12.19
CA TYR A 39 13.02 4.62 11.46
C TYR A 39 14.40 5.27 11.60
N ASN A 40 15.34 4.56 12.22
CA ASN A 40 16.74 4.97 12.21
C ASN A 40 17.36 4.50 10.89
N GLY A 41 17.57 5.44 9.96
CA GLY A 41 18.10 5.19 8.62
C GLY A 41 17.03 4.86 7.57
N HIS A 42 17.48 4.54 6.35
CA HIS A 42 16.63 4.11 5.24
C HIS A 42 16.74 2.58 5.06
N PRO A 43 15.81 1.78 5.62
CA PRO A 43 15.83 0.34 5.41
C PRO A 43 15.64 0.05 3.92
N SER A 44 16.53 -0.78 3.36
CA SER A 44 16.41 -1.22 1.96
C SER A 44 15.16 -2.09 1.82
N ILE A 45 14.31 -1.77 0.83
CA ILE A 45 13.11 -2.57 0.52
C ILE A 45 13.53 -4.01 0.21
N GLN A 46 14.65 -4.20 -0.50
CA GLN A 46 15.21 -5.54 -0.76
C GLN A 46 15.48 -6.32 0.51
N LYS A 47 15.99 -5.67 1.56
CA LYS A 47 16.22 -6.32 2.87
C LYS A 47 14.92 -6.62 3.61
N LEU A 48 13.93 -5.74 3.52
CA LEU A 48 12.62 -5.94 4.14
C LEU A 48 11.82 -7.06 3.47
N TRP A 49 12.01 -7.23 2.17
CA TRP A 49 11.30 -8.21 1.34
C TRP A 49 11.98 -9.58 1.25
N GLN A 50 13.05 -9.85 2.01
CA GLN A 50 13.73 -11.17 2.03
C GLN A 50 12.90 -12.29 2.66
N ASN A 51 11.60 -12.09 2.79
CA ASN A 51 10.68 -13.04 3.37
C ASN A 51 10.21 -13.93 2.22
N GLY A 52 10.53 -15.22 2.27
CA GLY A 52 10.34 -16.21 1.19
C GLY A 52 8.89 -16.54 0.81
N TYR A 53 7.99 -15.56 0.84
CA TYR A 53 6.63 -15.66 0.35
C TYR A 53 6.63 -16.01 -1.14
N GLN A 54 5.76 -16.95 -1.50
CA GLN A 54 5.62 -17.42 -2.88
C GLN A 54 4.44 -16.75 -3.59
N GLU A 55 3.50 -16.20 -2.82
CA GLU A 55 2.30 -15.54 -3.33
C GLU A 55 2.14 -14.16 -2.71
N GLY A 56 1.44 -13.28 -3.41
CA GLY A 56 1.07 -12.00 -2.85
C GLY A 56 -0.10 -11.33 -3.54
N THR A 57 -0.40 -10.14 -3.05
CA THR A 57 -1.52 -9.32 -3.49
C THR A 57 -1.00 -7.97 -3.96
N LEU A 58 -1.45 -7.53 -5.13
CA LEU A 58 -1.19 -6.19 -5.65
C LEU A 58 -2.30 -5.25 -5.22
N TYR A 59 -1.91 -4.07 -4.73
CA TYR A 59 -2.83 -2.98 -4.48
C TYR A 59 -2.32 -1.74 -5.22
N PHE A 60 -3.15 -1.24 -6.15
CA PHE A 60 -2.90 0.05 -6.80
C PHE A 60 -3.85 1.09 -6.24
N HIS A 61 -3.26 2.20 -5.80
CA HIS A 61 -3.99 3.36 -5.33
C HIS A 61 -4.28 4.30 -6.51
N LEU A 62 -5.54 4.63 -6.72
CA LEU A 62 -6.01 5.59 -7.73
C LEU A 62 -6.67 6.75 -6.99
N PRO A 63 -6.00 7.89 -6.79
CA PRO A 63 -6.49 8.95 -5.91
C PRO A 63 -7.60 9.80 -6.53
N PHE A 64 -8.14 9.48 -7.69
CA PHE A 64 -9.04 10.39 -8.42
C PHE A 64 -10.49 10.30 -7.98
N CYS A 65 -11.13 11.44 -7.76
CA CYS A 65 -12.54 11.55 -7.44
C CYS A 65 -13.21 12.66 -8.25
N VAL A 66 -14.49 12.50 -8.57
CA VAL A 66 -15.32 13.58 -9.12
C VAL A 66 -15.42 14.73 -8.11
N THR A 67 -15.66 14.41 -6.84
CA THR A 67 -15.80 15.38 -5.75
C THR A 67 -15.18 14.86 -4.46
N ARG A 68 -14.80 15.78 -3.56
CA ARG A 68 -14.24 15.44 -2.25
C ARG A 68 -15.37 15.30 -1.22
N CYS A 69 -15.67 14.07 -0.81
CA CYS A 69 -16.65 13.85 0.26
C CYS A 69 -16.13 14.37 1.60
N LYS A 70 -16.97 15.09 2.36
CA LYS A 70 -16.60 15.69 3.66
C LYS A 70 -16.16 14.65 4.71
N TYR A 71 -16.64 13.42 4.58
CA TYR A 71 -16.33 12.33 5.49
C TYR A 71 -15.17 11.44 5.02
N CYS A 72 -14.59 11.70 3.83
CA CYS A 72 -13.60 10.80 3.25
C CYS A 72 -12.26 10.92 3.99
N PRO A 73 -11.75 9.85 4.61
CA PRO A 73 -10.47 9.87 5.32
C PRO A 73 -9.27 9.59 4.39
N PHE A 74 -9.51 9.17 3.14
CA PHE A 74 -8.47 8.80 2.20
C PHE A 74 -7.85 10.02 1.50
N PHE A 75 -6.62 9.89 1.03
CA PHE A 75 -6.02 10.85 0.11
C PHE A 75 -6.73 10.76 -1.25
N THR A 76 -7.18 11.90 -1.77
CA THR A 76 -7.85 11.97 -3.07
C THR A 76 -7.59 13.31 -3.76
N CYS A 77 -7.49 13.31 -5.08
CA CYS A 77 -7.41 14.44 -5.98
C CYS A 77 -8.74 14.61 -6.71
N THR A 78 -9.19 15.85 -6.87
CA THR A 78 -10.42 16.20 -7.61
C THR A 78 -10.10 17.16 -8.74
N GLY A 79 -10.82 17.07 -9.85
CA GLY A 79 -10.61 17.96 -10.99
C GLY A 79 -9.36 17.65 -11.81
N SER A 80 -8.81 16.44 -11.66
CA SER A 80 -7.67 15.98 -12.46
C SER A 80 -8.05 15.86 -13.93
N GLN A 81 -7.17 16.35 -14.81
CA GLN A 81 -7.36 16.25 -16.25
C GLN A 81 -6.91 14.88 -16.76
N GLU A 82 -7.40 14.47 -17.93
CA GLU A 82 -7.09 13.16 -18.51
C GLU A 82 -5.58 12.93 -18.65
N GLN A 83 -4.83 13.95 -19.07
CA GLN A 83 -3.37 13.88 -19.20
C GLN A 83 -2.65 13.68 -17.86
N GLU A 84 -3.17 14.24 -16.77
CA GLU A 84 -2.61 14.06 -15.43
C GLU A 84 -2.85 12.63 -14.93
N ILE A 85 -4.02 12.07 -15.22
CA ILE A 85 -4.36 10.68 -14.90
C ILE A 85 -3.47 9.74 -15.71
N ASP A 86 -3.28 9.99 -17.01
CA ASP A 86 -2.39 9.20 -17.85
C ASP A 86 -0.96 9.22 -17.34
N SER A 87 -0.45 10.41 -16.99
CA SER A 87 0.89 10.57 -16.42
C SER A 87 1.04 9.86 -15.07
N TYR A 88 -0.01 9.88 -14.25
CA TYR A 88 -0.04 9.13 -12.99
C TYR A 88 0.03 7.63 -13.23
N ILE A 89 -0.74 7.11 -14.18
CA ILE A 89 -0.72 5.68 -14.55
C ILE A 89 0.67 5.30 -15.07
N ASP A 90 1.31 6.12 -15.90
CA ASP A 90 2.69 5.86 -16.36
C ASP A 90 3.67 5.72 -15.20
N LEU A 91 3.59 6.63 -14.23
CA LEU A 91 4.44 6.58 -13.04
C LEU A 91 4.11 5.39 -12.13
N LEU A 92 2.83 5.05 -11.99
CA LEU A 92 2.38 3.90 -11.21
C LEU A 92 2.90 2.59 -11.80
N LEU A 93 2.84 2.41 -13.12
CA LEU A 93 3.35 1.20 -13.77
C LEU A 93 4.88 1.14 -13.68
N LYS A 94 5.57 2.28 -13.80
CA LYS A 94 7.03 2.36 -13.58
C LYS A 94 7.42 2.02 -12.14
N GLU A 95 6.63 2.46 -11.16
CA GLU A 95 6.82 2.09 -9.76
C GLU A 95 6.64 0.57 -9.57
N ALA A 96 5.63 -0.03 -10.22
CA ALA A 96 5.43 -1.47 -10.19
C ALA A 96 6.62 -2.25 -10.75
N ASP A 97 7.24 -1.78 -11.84
CA ASP A 97 8.48 -2.37 -12.40
C ASP A 97 9.63 -2.32 -11.37
N MET A 98 9.80 -1.21 -10.66
CA MET A 98 10.82 -1.08 -9.61
C MET A 98 10.58 -2.06 -8.45
N TYR A 99 9.31 -2.29 -8.07
CA TYR A 99 8.98 -3.28 -7.05
C TYR A 99 9.22 -4.70 -7.54
N LYS A 100 8.99 -5.01 -8.83
CA LYS A 100 9.24 -6.33 -9.41
C LYS A 100 10.69 -6.80 -9.24
N GLU A 101 11.65 -5.88 -9.36
CA GLU A 101 13.07 -6.16 -9.10
C GLU A 101 13.33 -6.63 -7.66
N VAL A 102 12.46 -6.23 -6.72
CA VAL A 102 12.58 -6.53 -5.29
C VAL A 102 11.77 -7.74 -4.88
N THR A 103 10.55 -7.88 -5.42
CA THR A 103 9.62 -8.95 -5.06
C THR A 103 9.93 -10.28 -5.74
N GLY A 104 10.81 -10.28 -6.75
CA GLY A 104 11.28 -11.49 -7.41
C GLY A 104 10.17 -12.21 -8.17
N HIS A 105 10.05 -13.52 -7.99
CA HIS A 105 9.08 -14.37 -8.67
C HIS A 105 7.76 -14.54 -7.89
N LEU A 106 7.36 -13.54 -7.12
CA LEU A 106 6.11 -13.60 -6.35
C LEU A 106 4.93 -13.86 -7.30
N ASN A 107 4.14 -14.90 -7.02
CA ASN A 107 2.92 -15.15 -7.77
C ASN A 107 1.79 -14.25 -7.24
N TYR A 108 1.43 -13.22 -7.99
CA TYR A 108 0.36 -12.31 -7.58
C TYR A 108 -1.01 -12.94 -7.84
N THR A 109 -1.71 -13.31 -6.79
CA THR A 109 -2.99 -14.04 -6.87
C THR A 109 -4.20 -13.12 -6.86
N SER A 110 -4.02 -11.86 -6.50
CA SER A 110 -5.10 -10.88 -6.38
C SER A 110 -4.62 -9.48 -6.74
N LEU A 111 -5.48 -8.73 -7.44
CA LEU A 111 -5.30 -7.31 -7.73
C LEU A 111 -6.45 -6.52 -7.10
N TYR A 112 -6.11 -5.51 -6.30
CA TYR A 112 -7.05 -4.56 -5.73
C TYR A 112 -6.78 -3.16 -6.27
N LEU A 113 -7.82 -2.54 -6.81
CA LEU A 113 -7.80 -1.13 -7.19
C LEU A 113 -8.62 -0.35 -6.16
N GLY A 114 -8.00 0.62 -5.49
CA GLY A 114 -8.67 1.41 -4.45
C GLY A 114 -8.20 2.85 -4.41
N GLY A 115 -8.60 3.60 -3.38
CA GLY A 115 -8.19 4.99 -3.17
C GLY A 115 -9.38 5.94 -3.23
N GLY A 116 -9.42 6.79 -4.25
CA GLY A 116 -10.55 7.65 -4.54
C GLY A 116 -11.72 6.86 -5.11
N THR A 117 -12.01 7.07 -6.37
CA THR A 117 -13.05 6.37 -7.12
C THR A 117 -12.38 5.60 -8.24
N PRO A 118 -12.07 4.30 -8.07
CA PRO A 118 -11.36 3.51 -9.10
C PRO A 118 -12.05 3.53 -10.46
N THR A 119 -13.38 3.70 -10.50
CA THR A 119 -14.19 3.82 -11.72
C THR A 119 -14.16 5.21 -12.36
N TYR A 120 -13.35 6.16 -11.84
CA TYR A 120 -13.20 7.50 -12.40
C TYR A 120 -12.31 7.50 -13.66
N ILE A 121 -11.35 6.59 -13.74
CA ILE A 121 -10.52 6.42 -14.94
C ILE A 121 -11.36 5.87 -16.09
N ASN A 122 -10.98 6.20 -17.32
CA ASN A 122 -11.69 5.69 -18.49
C ASN A 122 -11.28 4.25 -18.85
N GLU A 123 -12.00 3.64 -19.79
CA GLU A 123 -11.77 2.27 -20.23
C GLU A 123 -10.33 2.06 -20.74
N LYS A 124 -9.79 3.00 -21.53
CA LYS A 124 -8.43 2.88 -22.07
C LYS A 124 -7.39 2.89 -20.96
N GLN A 125 -7.55 3.77 -19.98
CA GLN A 125 -6.69 3.88 -18.79
C GLN A 125 -6.74 2.60 -17.95
N PHE A 126 -7.94 2.06 -17.73
CA PHE A 126 -8.10 0.78 -17.05
C PHE A 126 -7.44 -0.36 -17.81
N SER A 127 -7.65 -0.45 -19.13
CA SER A 127 -7.04 -1.47 -19.99
C SER A 127 -5.52 -1.43 -19.90
N ARG A 128 -4.90 -0.25 -19.83
CA ARG A 128 -3.44 -0.12 -19.65
C ARG A 128 -2.95 -0.80 -18.35
N ILE A 129 -3.67 -0.61 -17.25
CA ILE A 129 -3.34 -1.24 -15.95
C ILE A 129 -3.56 -2.76 -16.03
N TYR A 130 -4.71 -3.18 -16.56
CA TYR A 130 -5.05 -4.60 -16.67
C TYR A 130 -4.08 -5.37 -17.58
N ASP A 131 -3.75 -4.80 -18.75
CA ASP A 131 -2.80 -5.38 -19.69
C ASP A 131 -1.40 -5.48 -19.09
N TYR A 132 -0.99 -4.49 -18.30
CA TYR A 132 0.30 -4.53 -17.61
C TYR A 132 0.34 -5.68 -16.61
N VAL A 133 -0.68 -5.83 -15.76
CA VAL A 133 -0.72 -6.87 -14.71
C VAL A 133 -0.92 -8.26 -15.31
N SER A 134 -1.71 -8.42 -16.37
CA SER A 134 -1.99 -9.73 -16.97
C SER A 134 -0.81 -10.32 -17.75
N ARG A 135 0.13 -9.49 -18.20
CA ARG A 135 1.34 -9.93 -18.92
C ARG A 135 2.52 -10.25 -18.01
N ASN A 136 2.46 -9.89 -16.72
CA ASN A 136 3.60 -9.87 -15.81
C ASN A 136 3.38 -10.68 -14.55
#